data_AF-A0A1Y0IL85-F1
#
_entry.id   AF-A0A1Y0IL85-F1
#
_cell.length_a   1.000
_cell.length_b   1.000
_cell.length_c   1.000
_cell.angle_alpha   90.00
_cell.angle_beta   90.00
_cell.angle_gamma   90.00
#
_symmetry.space_group_name_H-M   'P 1'
#
loop_
_entity.id
_entity.type
_entity.pdbx_description
1 polymer ?
#
loop_
_entity_poly.entity_id
_entity_poly.type
_entity_poly.pdbx_seq_one_letter_code
_entity_poly.pdbx_strand_id
1 'polypeptide(L)' 'MEPKRQHETQPVRPTAIPHEPLNEDLAVMQRVTGEPMKPVNLQLLPRWLQLFGYFMGGCLLVIGVIAVYLSITA' A
#
# COMPACT_ATOMS: atom_id res chain seq x y z
N MET A 1 -24.01 -0.65 -33.58
CA MET A 1 -23.12 -0.44 -32.42
C MET A 1 -23.98 0.15 -31.31
N GLU A 2 -24.49 -0.69 -30.41
CA GLU A 2 -25.38 -0.26 -29.33
C GLU A 2 -24.63 0.53 -28.25
N PRO A 3 -25.19 1.66 -27.75
CA PRO A 3 -24.59 2.39 -26.65
C PRO A 3 -24.74 1.57 -25.38
N LYS A 4 -23.60 1.24 -24.77
CA LYS A 4 -23.48 0.51 -23.50
C LYS A 4 -24.22 1.30 -22.42
N ARG A 5 -25.46 0.92 -22.07
CA ARG A 5 -26.25 1.51 -20.98
C ARG A 5 -25.47 1.41 -19.68
N GLN A 6 -24.89 2.52 -19.24
CA GLN A 6 -24.39 2.67 -17.89
C GLN A 6 -25.61 2.73 -16.97
N HIS A 7 -25.71 1.78 -16.04
CA HIS A 7 -26.77 1.74 -15.05
C HIS A 7 -26.61 2.94 -14.11
N GLU A 8 -27.70 3.63 -13.76
CA GLU A 8 -27.65 4.78 -12.83
C GLU A 8 -27.05 4.43 -11.45
N THR A 9 -27.01 3.14 -11.12
CA THR A 9 -26.45 2.58 -9.88
C THR A 9 -24.98 2.18 -10.00
N GLN A 10 -24.33 2.42 -11.15
CA GLN A 10 -22.93 2.06 -11.35
C GLN A 10 -22.04 2.98 -10.50
N PRO A 11 -21.22 2.44 -9.58
CA PRO A 11 -20.37 3.28 -8.74
C PRO A 11 -19.35 3.96 -9.64
N VAL A 12 -19.48 5.28 -9.76
CA VAL A 12 -18.49 6.12 -10.42
C VAL A 12 -17.17 5.88 -9.68
N ARG A 13 -16.14 5.41 -10.40
CA ARG A 13 -14.80 5.20 -9.84
C ARG A 13 -14.43 6.46 -9.04
N PRO A 14 -13.98 6.34 -7.78
CA PRO A 14 -13.57 7.51 -7.03
C PRO A 14 -12.38 8.17 -7.74
N THR A 15 -12.64 9.30 -8.39
CA THR A 15 -11.61 10.27 -8.73
C THR A 15 -10.96 10.66 -7.41
N ALA A 16 -9.63 10.61 -7.35
CA ALA A 16 -8.82 10.85 -6.16
C ALA A 16 -9.46 11.87 -5.21
N ILE A 17 -9.88 11.40 -4.04
CA ILE A 17 -10.56 12.21 -3.03
C ILE A 17 -9.57 13.29 -2.58
N PRO A 18 -9.91 14.60 -2.68
CA PRO A 18 -9.07 15.66 -2.15
C PRO A 18 -8.83 15.44 -0.65
N HIS A 19 -7.58 15.54 -0.21
CA HIS A 19 -7.16 15.38 1.19
C HIS A 19 -7.60 16.53 2.11
N GLU A 20 -8.58 17.33 1.70
CA GLU A 20 -9.03 18.49 2.47
C GLU A 20 -10.31 18.14 3.23
N PRO A 21 -10.34 18.28 4.57
CA PRO A 21 -11.52 17.97 5.35
C PRO A 21 -12.64 18.94 4.97
N LEU A 22 -13.80 18.39 4.62
CA LEU A 22 -14.99 19.16 4.24
C LEU A 22 -15.48 20.09 5.37
N ASN A 23 -15.15 19.77 6.63
CA ASN A 23 -15.51 20.53 7.82
C ASN A 23 -14.55 20.24 8.99
N GLU A 24 -14.51 21.13 9.99
CA GLU A 24 -13.63 21.02 11.16
C GLU A 24 -13.91 19.77 12.01
N ASP A 25 -15.19 19.40 12.16
CA ASP A 25 -15.59 18.17 12.88
C ASP A 25 -15.04 16.90 12.20
N LEU A 26 -15.03 16.90 10.86
CA LEU A 26 -14.45 15.81 10.06
C LEU A 26 -12.92 15.77 10.18
N ALA A 27 -12.27 16.93 10.31
CA ALA A 27 -10.83 17.01 10.57
C ALA A 27 -10.46 16.44 11.94
N VAL A 28 -11.27 16.72 12.97
CA VAL A 28 -11.09 16.14 14.32
C VAL A 28 -11.29 14.63 14.26
N MET A 29 -12.33 14.14 13.58
CA MET A 29 -12.56 12.70 13.41
C MET A 29 -11.41 12.02 12.66
N GLN A 30 -10.89 12.60 11.57
CA GLN A 30 -9.75 12.05 10.84
C GLN A 30 -8.47 11.96 11.69
N ARG A 31 -8.24 12.96 12.55
CA ARG A 31 -7.11 12.93 13.50
C ARG A 31 -7.25 11.85 14.56
N VAL A 32 -8.47 11.59 15.04
CA VAL A 32 -8.75 10.61 16.09
C VAL A 32 -8.82 9.17 15.55
N THR A 33 -9.44 8.98 14.38
CA THR A 33 -9.55 7.66 13.72
C THR A 33 -8.22 7.22 13.11
N GLY A 34 -7.32 8.17 12.85
CA GLY A 34 -6.02 7.92 12.24
C GLY A 34 -6.10 8.09 10.73
N GLU A 35 -5.18 8.89 10.18
CA GLU A 35 -5.02 8.96 8.74
C GLU A 35 -4.58 7.58 8.21
N PRO A 36 -5.03 7.18 7.00
CA PRO A 36 -4.48 6.00 6.35
C PRO A 36 -2.96 6.15 6.29
N MET A 37 -2.24 5.07 6.66
CA MET A 37 -0.78 5.09 6.78
C MET A 37 -0.17 5.82 5.58
N LYS A 38 0.41 7.01 5.85
CA LYS A 38 1.02 7.82 4.82
C LYS A 38 2.10 6.97 4.14
N PRO A 39 2.12 6.90 2.80
CA PRO A 39 3.15 6.13 2.10
C PRO A 39 4.52 6.66 2.54
N VAL A 40 5.25 5.83 3.27
CA VAL A 40 6.59 6.17 3.75
C VAL A 40 7.52 6.04 2.57
N ASN A 41 8.19 7.13 2.22
CA ASN A 41 9.22 7.08 1.19
C ASN A 41 10.43 6.32 1.74
N LEU A 42 10.60 5.08 1.30
CA LEU A 42 11.69 4.19 1.72
C LEU A 42 13.08 4.78 1.40
N GLN A 43 13.17 5.68 0.41
CA GLN A 43 14.43 6.36 0.05
C GLN A 43 14.85 7.41 1.08
N LEU A 44 13.91 7.93 1.88
CA LEU A 44 14.18 8.90 2.95
C LEU A 44 14.58 8.23 4.27
N LEU A 45 14.58 6.89 4.33
CA LEU A 45 14.98 6.18 5.54
C LEU A 45 16.48 6.39 5.86
N PRO A 46 16.87 6.36 7.14
CA PRO A 46 18.27 6.38 7.53
C PRO A 46 19.05 5.26 6.83
N ARG A 47 20.26 5.56 6.34
CA ARG A 47 21.09 4.61 5.56
C ARG A 47 21.29 3.26 6.26
N TRP A 48 21.45 3.27 7.58
CA TRP A 48 21.57 2.05 8.39
C TRP A 48 20.32 1.15 8.34
N LEU A 49 19.15 1.77 8.35
CA LEU A 49 17.87 1.06 8.32
C LEU A 49 17.58 0.51 6.91
N GLN A 50 17.98 1.25 5.87
CA GLN A 50 17.95 0.75 4.49
C GLN A 50 18.83 -0.49 4.33
N LEU A 51 20.07 -0.44 4.84
CA LEU A 51 21.00 -1.56 4.77
C LEU A 51 20.46 -2.80 5.50
N PHE A 52 19.87 -2.61 6.68
CA PHE A 52 19.19 -3.68 7.41
C PHE A 52 18.04 -4.28 6.60
N GLY A 53 17.19 -3.45 5.99
CA GLY A 53 16.08 -3.90 5.15
C GLY A 53 16.55 -4.72 3.95
N TYR A 54 17.61 -4.26 3.26
CA TYR A 54 18.20 -5.01 2.15
C TYR A 54 18.82 -6.33 2.59
N PHE A 55 19.53 -6.34 3.73
CA PHE A 55 20.12 -7.55 4.27
C PHE A 55 19.05 -8.60 4.62
N MET A 56 18.02 -8.20 5.37
CA MET A 56 16.91 -9.08 5.74
C MET A 56 16.12 -9.57 4.53
N GLY A 57 15.85 -8.69 3.57
CA GLY A 57 15.21 -9.05 2.31
C GLY A 57 16.04 -10.06 1.51
N GLY A 58 17.36 -9.88 1.46
CA GLY A 58 18.28 -10.84 0.85
C GLY A 58 18.27 -12.20 1.54
N CYS A 59 18.35 -12.23 2.88
CA CYS A 59 18.26 -13.47 3.65
C CYS A 59 16.95 -14.22 3.39
N LEU A 60 15.82 -13.51 3.39
CA LEU A 60 14.51 -14.11 3.09
C LEU A 60 14.45 -14.69 1.68
N LEU A 61 15.05 -14.00 0.70
CA LEU A 61 15.14 -14.51 -0.67
C LEU A 61 15.94 -15.82 -0.73
N VAL A 62 17.10 -15.87 -0.08
CA VAL A 62 17.95 -17.07 -0.03
C VAL A 62 17.21 -18.23 0.65
N ILE A 63 16.57 -17.99 1.79
CA ILE A 63 15.75 -18.99 2.48
C ILE A 63 14.62 -19.48 1.58
N GLY A 64 13.93 -18.57 0.88
CA GLY A 64 12.88 -18.91 -0.06
C GLY A 64 13.37 -19.82 -1.20
N VAL A 65 14.52 -19.50 -1.79
CA VAL A 65 15.15 -20.33 -2.83
C VAL A 65 15.51 -21.70 -2.29
N ILE A 66 16.11 -21.79 -1.10
CA ILE A 66 16.46 -23.06 -0.46
C ILE A 66 15.20 -23.89 -0.16
N ALA A 67 14.14 -23.26 0.35
CA ALA A 67 12.89 -23.94 0.65
C ALA A 67 12.23 -24.52 -0.61
N VAL A 68 12.22 -23.76 -1.71
CA VAL A 68 11.72 -24.24 -3.01
C VAL A 68 12.61 -25.38 -3.54
N TYR A 69 13.94 -25.22 -3.48
CA TYR A 69 14.88 -26.26 -3.89
C TYR A 69 14.63 -27.56 -3.13
N LEU A 70 14.57 -27.51 -1.80
CA LEU A 70 14.29 -28.67 -0.96
C LEU A 70 12.94 -29.29 -1.29
N SER A 71 11.91 -28.50 -1.56
CA SER A 71 10.57 -29.00 -1.90
C SER A 71 10.51 -29.73 -3.24
N ILE A 72 11.48 -29.48 -4.13
CA ILE A 72 11.57 -30.18 -5.43
C ILE A 72 12.45 -31.43 -5.31
N THR A 73 13.45 -31.41 -4.43
CA THR A 73 14.41 -32.51 -4.26
C THR A 73 14.06 -33.52 -3.17
N ALA A 74 13.19 -33.16 -2.22
CA ALA A 74 12.68 -34.03 -1.16
C ALA A 74 11.39 -34.73 -1.58
#